data_AF-A0A0B7HYS1-F1
#
_entry.id   AF-A0A0B7HYS1-F1
#
_cell.length_a   1.000
_cell.length_b   1.000
_cell.length_c   1.000
_cell.angle_alpha   90.00
_cell.angle_beta   90.00
_cell.angle_gamma   90.00
#
_symmetry.space_group_name_H-M   'P 1'
#
loop_
_entity.id
_entity.type
_entity.pdbx_description
1 polymer ?
#
loop_
_entity_poly.entity_id
_entity_poly.type
_entity_poly.pdbx_seq_one_letter_code
_entity_poly.pdbx_strand_id
1 'polypeptide(L)'
;MRLFFQFLSTVFVFSMTTLSAQSKPDPKTYIAYRVTEKIEIDGKDSELSWQKSEYTDDFIDIEEVKIPHFKTNVKMLYDDDYFYFFAKMEEPHIWATLKERDTVIFHNNDFEIFLDPDNDSHNYYEFEVNALNTVWDLFLTKPYRETNKVLDGWDINGLKSAVYVNGTLNNPSDIDTFWSVEIAIPWAAMREAHKQNNIPTNKFWRVNFSRVQWDFDLTNGRYDKKKDAYGKYLPEYNWVWSPQWKISMHEPELWGYVYFSDKIIGQKDSFELPKDESIKRYLYDLYHFSKKNSSQKLITETKKGTTIANKKIIPKFNTNPHFWNISVVSPFSGETIVIFQDGKVEVLKK
;
A
#
# COMPACT_ATOMS: atom_id res chain seq x y z
N MET A 1 71.50 13.46 34.53
CA MET A 1 71.52 11.99 34.49
C MET A 1 70.22 11.55 33.85
N ARG A 2 70.32 10.91 32.67
CA ARG A 2 69.34 10.15 31.84
C ARG A 2 67.84 10.21 32.26
N LEU A 3 66.89 10.48 31.36
CA LEU A 3 66.11 9.50 30.55
C LEU A 3 64.86 10.31 30.07
N PHE A 4 64.11 10.09 28.98
CA PHE A 4 64.09 9.18 27.85
C PHE A 4 63.08 9.78 26.84
N PHE A 5 63.35 9.65 25.54
CA PHE A 5 62.37 9.89 24.47
C PHE A 5 61.34 8.75 24.45
N GLN A 6 60.04 9.07 24.38
CA GLN A 6 59.02 8.16 23.86
C GLN A 6 58.05 8.93 22.97
N PHE A 7 58.23 8.79 21.66
CA PHE A 7 57.25 9.15 20.64
C PHE A 7 56.20 8.04 20.62
N LEU A 8 54.99 8.31 21.11
CA LEU A 8 53.85 7.42 20.94
C LEU A 8 53.19 7.76 19.60
N SER A 9 53.42 6.93 18.58
CA SER A 9 52.73 7.03 17.31
C SER A 9 51.38 6.33 17.42
N THR A 10 50.30 7.10 17.60
CA THR A 10 48.93 6.60 17.57
C THR A 10 48.55 6.30 16.12
N VAL A 11 48.52 5.01 15.76
CA VAL A 11 47.97 4.56 14.47
C VAL A 11 46.45 4.61 14.57
N PHE A 12 45.84 5.64 13.97
CA PHE A 12 44.39 5.68 13.74
C PHE A 12 44.06 4.75 12.56
N VAL A 13 43.55 3.56 12.87
CA VAL A 13 42.89 2.70 11.87
C VAL A 13 41.52 3.33 11.60
N PHE A 14 41.42 4.12 10.53
CA PHE A 14 40.12 4.53 9.98
C PHE A 14 39.45 3.29 9.39
N SER A 15 38.54 2.69 10.15
CA SER A 15 37.59 1.73 9.61
C SER A 15 36.63 2.49 8.71
N MET A 16 36.84 2.41 7.39
CA MET A 16 35.84 2.88 6.42
C MET A 16 34.61 1.98 6.55
N THR A 17 33.65 2.40 7.35
CA THR A 17 32.28 1.87 7.21
C THR A 17 31.75 2.40 5.89
N THR A 18 31.77 1.56 4.86
CA THR A 18 30.99 1.80 3.65
C THR A 18 29.53 1.89 4.08
N LEU A 19 28.98 3.11 4.15
CA LEU A 19 27.54 3.31 4.12
C LEU A 19 27.08 2.77 2.77
N SER A 20 26.70 1.50 2.73
CA SER A 20 25.80 1.03 1.69
C SER A 20 24.52 1.82 1.92
N ALA A 21 24.15 2.69 0.97
CA ALA A 21 22.81 3.25 0.96
C ALA A 21 21.85 2.05 1.01
N GLN A 22 21.16 1.87 2.14
CA GLN A 22 20.29 0.74 2.35
C GLN A 22 19.16 0.86 1.31
N SER A 23 19.14 -0.06 0.35
CA SER A 23 18.00 -0.16 -0.57
C SER A 23 16.74 -0.37 0.27
N LYS A 24 15.69 0.39 -0.01
CA LYS A 24 14.39 0.23 0.68
C LYS A 24 13.99 -1.26 0.64
N PRO A 25 13.48 -1.83 1.75
CA PRO A 25 12.98 -3.20 1.77
C PRO A 25 12.00 -3.47 0.62
N ASP A 26 11.88 -4.73 0.21
CA ASP A 26 10.82 -5.10 -0.72
C ASP A 26 9.45 -4.88 -0.05
N PRO A 27 8.44 -4.39 -0.80
CA PRO A 27 7.08 -4.32 -0.28
C PRO A 27 6.58 -5.71 0.15
N LYS A 28 5.62 -5.72 1.08
CA LYS A 28 5.06 -6.96 1.62
C LYS A 28 4.33 -7.77 0.54
N THR A 29 4.18 -9.07 0.77
CA THR A 29 3.48 -9.98 -0.14
C THR A 29 2.41 -10.79 0.57
N TYR A 30 1.36 -11.18 -0.15
CA TYR A 30 0.28 -12.03 0.35
C TYR A 30 -0.24 -12.94 -0.76
N ILE A 31 -0.71 -14.15 -0.42
CA ILE A 31 -1.35 -15.08 -1.37
C ILE A 31 -2.86 -15.12 -1.08
N ALA A 32 -3.66 -14.56 -1.99
CA ALA A 32 -5.10 -14.71 -1.97
C ALA A 32 -5.46 -16.06 -2.61
N TYR A 33 -6.08 -16.95 -1.84
CA TYR A 33 -6.53 -18.25 -2.30
C TYR A 33 -7.95 -18.21 -2.82
N ARG A 34 -8.26 -19.14 -3.72
CA ARG A 34 -9.60 -19.31 -4.26
C ARG A 34 -10.52 -19.96 -3.23
N VAL A 35 -11.76 -19.50 -3.12
CA VAL A 35 -12.80 -20.11 -2.27
C VAL A 35 -13.87 -20.79 -3.11
N THR A 36 -14.55 -21.75 -2.50
CA THR A 36 -15.71 -22.46 -3.09
C THR A 36 -16.94 -22.38 -2.19
N GLU A 37 -16.72 -22.07 -0.91
CA GLU A 37 -17.75 -21.70 0.04
C GLU A 37 -18.26 -20.30 -0.27
N LYS A 38 -19.57 -20.09 -0.17
CA LYS A 38 -20.16 -18.76 -0.24
C LYS A 38 -19.78 -17.99 1.03
N ILE A 39 -19.17 -16.82 0.88
CA ILE A 39 -18.88 -15.91 1.97
C ILE A 39 -20.11 -15.04 2.26
N GLU A 40 -20.58 -15.00 3.51
CA GLU A 40 -21.70 -14.17 3.92
C GLU A 40 -21.19 -12.88 4.53
N ILE A 41 -21.36 -11.76 3.81
CA ILE A 41 -20.83 -10.46 4.22
C ILE A 41 -21.62 -9.93 5.42
N ASP A 42 -21.17 -10.27 6.63
CA ASP A 42 -21.79 -9.93 7.91
C ASP A 42 -20.81 -9.25 8.89
N GLY A 43 -19.55 -9.08 8.48
CA GLY A 43 -18.52 -8.38 9.24
C GLY A 43 -17.71 -9.31 10.15
N LYS A 44 -17.90 -10.63 10.08
CA LYS A 44 -17.21 -11.64 10.90
C LYS A 44 -16.39 -12.59 10.02
N ASP A 45 -15.48 -13.32 10.64
CA ASP A 45 -14.63 -14.31 9.97
C ASP A 45 -15.04 -15.76 10.30
N SER A 46 -16.35 -16.01 10.37
CA SER A 46 -16.90 -17.25 10.92
C SER A 46 -16.83 -18.45 9.96
N GLU A 47 -16.72 -18.18 8.67
CA GLU A 47 -16.63 -19.12 7.56
C GLU A 47 -15.36 -19.98 7.66
N LEU A 48 -15.45 -21.23 7.21
CA LEU A 48 -14.30 -22.14 7.25
C LEU A 48 -13.15 -21.64 6.36
N SER A 49 -13.49 -20.98 5.26
CA SER A 49 -12.52 -20.36 4.36
C SER A 49 -11.73 -19.24 5.06
N TRP A 50 -12.40 -18.39 5.85
CA TRP A 50 -11.71 -17.36 6.64
C TRP A 50 -10.87 -17.94 7.77
N GLN A 51 -11.33 -18.98 8.44
CA GLN A 51 -10.57 -19.65 9.51
C GLN A 51 -9.28 -20.30 9.00
N LYS A 52 -9.24 -20.73 7.74
CA LYS A 52 -8.06 -21.30 7.08
C LYS A 52 -7.12 -20.26 6.48
N SER A 53 -7.60 -19.04 6.29
CA SER A 53 -6.82 -17.94 5.72
C SER A 53 -5.91 -17.32 6.77
N GLU A 54 -4.66 -17.06 6.39
CA GLU A 54 -3.70 -16.38 7.26
C GLU A 54 -3.95 -14.87 7.21
N TYR A 55 -3.74 -14.20 8.35
CA TYR A 55 -3.69 -12.74 8.36
C TYR A 55 -2.40 -12.26 7.68
N THR A 56 -2.44 -11.06 7.10
CA THR A 56 -1.25 -10.27 6.82
C THR A 56 -0.43 -10.07 8.09
N ASP A 57 0.82 -9.63 7.94
CA ASP A 57 1.52 -8.95 9.03
C ASP A 57 0.67 -7.81 9.61
N ASP A 58 0.91 -7.51 10.88
CA ASP A 58 0.31 -6.36 11.54
C ASP A 58 0.75 -5.05 10.87
N PHE A 59 -0.16 -4.09 10.88
CA PHE A 59 0.11 -2.78 10.32
C PHE A 59 1.21 -2.08 11.11
N ILE A 60 1.96 -1.24 10.41
CA ILE A 60 3.03 -0.40 10.94
C ILE A 60 2.72 1.07 10.67
N ASP A 61 3.44 1.98 11.31
CA ASP A 61 3.40 3.40 10.93
C ASP A 61 3.81 3.58 9.45
N ILE A 62 3.13 4.46 8.72
CA ILE A 62 3.35 4.68 7.28
C ILE A 62 4.81 5.03 6.91
N GLU A 63 5.54 5.66 7.85
CA GLU A 63 6.96 6.00 7.71
C GLU A 63 7.89 4.97 8.36
N GLU A 64 7.35 3.93 9.01
CA GLU A 64 8.06 2.89 9.76
C GLU A 64 8.82 3.43 10.98
N VAL A 65 8.40 4.58 11.53
CA VAL A 65 9.10 5.24 12.65
C VAL A 65 8.50 4.86 14.00
N LYS A 66 7.21 4.54 14.03
CA LYS A 66 6.45 4.24 15.25
C LYS A 66 5.79 2.86 15.16
N ILE A 67 5.54 2.27 16.32
CA ILE A 67 4.77 1.03 16.42
C ILE A 67 3.32 1.42 16.73
N PRO A 68 2.35 1.02 15.89
CA PRO A 68 0.93 1.18 16.19
C PRO A 68 0.57 0.58 17.55
N HIS A 69 -0.21 1.30 18.33
CA HIS A 69 -0.61 0.87 19.67
C HIS A 69 -1.84 -0.05 19.66
N PHE A 70 -2.52 -0.19 18.53
CA PHE A 70 -3.59 -1.16 18.33
C PHE A 70 -3.32 -2.04 17.12
N LYS A 71 -3.52 -3.35 17.28
CA LYS A 71 -3.30 -4.32 16.21
C LYS A 71 -4.32 -4.12 15.09
N THR A 72 -3.84 -4.13 13.86
CA THR A 72 -4.67 -4.15 12.65
C THR A 72 -4.05 -5.11 11.64
N ASN A 73 -4.85 -5.99 11.06
CA ASN A 73 -4.42 -6.93 10.03
C ASN A 73 -5.61 -7.38 9.17
N VAL A 74 -5.30 -7.98 8.02
CA VAL A 74 -6.28 -8.28 6.96
C VAL A 74 -6.12 -9.73 6.48
N LYS A 75 -7.23 -10.37 6.12
CA LYS A 75 -7.26 -11.61 5.32
C LYS A 75 -7.80 -11.28 3.94
N MET A 76 -7.34 -12.01 2.93
CA MET A 76 -7.80 -11.86 1.55
C MET A 76 -8.11 -13.22 0.93
N LEU A 77 -9.23 -13.29 0.22
CA LEU A 77 -9.71 -14.49 -0.47
C LEU A 77 -10.39 -14.05 -1.77
N TYR A 78 -10.62 -14.97 -2.71
CA TYR A 78 -11.38 -14.62 -3.91
C TYR A 78 -12.16 -15.79 -4.50
N ASP A 79 -13.20 -15.49 -5.27
CA ASP A 79 -13.91 -16.46 -6.10
C ASP A 79 -14.12 -15.94 -7.53
N ASP A 80 -15.09 -16.49 -8.26
CA ASP A 80 -15.37 -16.07 -9.64
C ASP A 80 -16.05 -14.70 -9.75
N ASP A 81 -16.67 -14.22 -8.67
CA ASP A 81 -17.49 -13.02 -8.67
C ASP A 81 -16.84 -11.86 -7.91
N TYR A 82 -16.13 -12.15 -6.82
CA TYR A 82 -15.62 -11.17 -5.88
C TYR A 82 -14.16 -11.38 -5.48
N PHE A 83 -13.51 -10.26 -5.16
CA PHE A 83 -12.34 -10.19 -4.30
C PHE A 83 -12.80 -9.85 -2.88
N TYR A 84 -12.48 -10.70 -1.91
CA TYR A 84 -12.91 -10.59 -0.53
C TYR A 84 -11.80 -10.11 0.40
N PHE A 85 -12.19 -9.28 1.36
CA PHE A 85 -11.33 -8.77 2.42
C PHE A 85 -12.02 -8.92 3.78
N PHE A 86 -11.26 -9.31 4.79
CA PHE A 86 -11.67 -9.24 6.18
C PHE A 86 -10.59 -8.52 6.97
N ALA A 87 -10.90 -7.34 7.51
CA ALA A 87 -9.97 -6.57 8.34
C ALA A 87 -10.44 -6.57 9.79
N LYS A 88 -9.50 -6.80 10.72
CA LYS A 88 -9.75 -6.77 12.16
C LYS A 88 -8.90 -5.70 12.82
N MET A 89 -9.53 -4.82 13.57
CA MET A 89 -8.93 -3.64 14.16
C MET A 89 -9.23 -3.60 15.66
N GLU A 90 -8.20 -3.80 16.48
CA GLU A 90 -8.31 -3.55 17.92
C GLU A 90 -8.60 -2.06 18.14
N GLU A 91 -9.59 -1.76 18.98
CA GLU A 91 -9.99 -0.39 19.28
C GLU A 91 -10.77 -0.40 20.60
N PRO A 92 -10.22 0.17 21.69
CA PRO A 92 -10.91 0.27 22.97
C PRO A 92 -12.02 1.33 22.98
N HIS A 93 -12.03 2.25 22.02
CA HIS A 93 -13.03 3.30 21.92
C HIS A 93 -13.53 3.40 20.48
N ILE A 94 -14.58 2.63 20.17
CA ILE A 94 -15.10 2.58 18.81
C ILE A 94 -16.12 3.70 18.63
N TRP A 95 -15.79 4.67 17.77
CA TRP A 95 -16.66 5.80 17.48
C TRP A 95 -16.64 6.16 16.00
N ALA A 96 -17.81 6.61 15.53
CA ALA A 96 -18.00 7.11 14.17
C ALA A 96 -19.26 7.98 14.15
N THR A 97 -19.19 9.10 13.42
CA THR A 97 -20.25 10.11 13.35
C THR A 97 -20.68 10.41 11.91
N LEU A 98 -19.82 10.11 10.94
CA LEU A 98 -20.06 10.32 9.51
C LEU A 98 -20.95 9.19 8.97
N LYS A 99 -22.10 9.55 8.41
CA LYS A 99 -23.17 8.62 7.98
C LYS A 99 -23.50 8.70 6.49
N GLU A 100 -23.13 9.80 5.86
CA GLU A 100 -23.44 10.05 4.46
C GLU A 100 -22.37 9.40 3.60
N ARG A 101 -22.80 8.56 2.65
CA ARG A 101 -21.92 7.99 1.63
C ARG A 101 -21.22 9.14 0.89
N ASP A 102 -19.97 8.92 0.52
CA ASP A 102 -19.12 9.86 -0.23
C ASP A 102 -18.79 11.17 0.52
N THR A 103 -19.00 11.18 1.84
CA THR A 103 -18.34 12.19 2.68
C THR A 103 -16.86 11.84 2.82
N VAL A 104 -16.03 12.84 3.05
CA VAL A 104 -14.60 12.64 3.36
C VAL A 104 -14.47 11.89 4.71
N ILE A 105 -14.24 10.57 4.66
CA ILE A 105 -14.39 9.66 5.80
C ILE A 105 -13.25 9.77 6.82
N PHE A 106 -12.01 10.05 6.37
CA PHE A 106 -10.82 10.14 7.24
C PHE A 106 -10.91 11.14 8.41
N HIS A 107 -11.98 11.92 8.53
CA HIS A 107 -12.28 12.70 9.75
C HIS A 107 -12.87 11.87 10.90
N ASN A 108 -13.10 10.57 10.70
CA ASN A 108 -13.30 9.55 11.74
C ASN A 108 -12.11 8.57 11.72
N ASN A 109 -12.11 7.61 12.65
CA ASN A 109 -11.32 6.41 12.42
C ASN A 109 -11.95 5.61 11.28
N ASP A 110 -11.13 5.10 10.38
CA ASP A 110 -11.57 4.33 9.22
C ASP A 110 -10.58 3.22 8.84
N PHE A 111 -11.00 2.44 7.85
CA PHE A 111 -10.20 1.44 7.18
C PHE A 111 -10.24 1.69 5.68
N GLU A 112 -9.08 1.63 5.04
CA GLU A 112 -8.91 1.95 3.63
C GLU A 112 -8.32 0.76 2.86
N ILE A 113 -8.78 0.53 1.62
CA ILE A 113 -8.24 -0.43 0.67
C ILE A 113 -7.78 0.32 -0.59
N PHE A 114 -6.57 0.02 -1.04
CA PHE A 114 -5.98 0.57 -2.25
C PHE A 114 -5.65 -0.53 -3.25
N LEU A 115 -6.09 -0.40 -4.51
CA LEU A 115 -5.92 -1.44 -5.54
C LEU A 115 -5.37 -0.85 -6.84
N ASP A 116 -4.21 -1.34 -7.29
CA ASP A 116 -3.65 -1.12 -8.63
C ASP A 116 -3.53 -2.49 -9.34
N PRO A 117 -4.54 -2.86 -10.16
CA PRO A 117 -4.66 -4.15 -10.84
C PRO A 117 -3.61 -4.50 -11.90
N ASP A 118 -3.00 -3.51 -12.57
CA ASP A 118 -2.03 -3.76 -13.65
C ASP A 118 -0.62 -3.29 -13.33
N ASN A 119 -0.40 -2.77 -12.12
CA ASN A 119 0.93 -2.43 -11.59
C ASN A 119 1.63 -1.40 -12.46
N ASP A 120 0.88 -0.38 -12.90
CA ASP A 120 1.34 0.75 -13.69
C ASP A 120 1.30 2.09 -12.91
N SER A 121 0.88 2.04 -11.64
CA SER A 121 0.64 3.16 -10.72
C SER A 121 -0.41 4.17 -11.15
N HIS A 122 -1.27 3.84 -12.11
CA HIS A 122 -2.33 4.68 -12.65
C HIS A 122 -3.67 3.95 -12.57
N ASN A 123 -4.76 4.69 -12.75
CA ASN A 123 -6.13 4.14 -12.78
C ASN A 123 -6.43 3.21 -11.59
N TYR A 124 -5.99 3.60 -10.39
CA TYR A 124 -6.12 2.78 -9.19
C TYR A 124 -7.37 3.18 -8.41
N TYR A 125 -7.81 2.25 -7.56
CA TYR A 125 -9.01 2.35 -6.76
C TYR A 125 -8.66 2.60 -5.31
N GLU A 126 -9.54 3.35 -4.65
CA GLU A 126 -9.52 3.60 -3.22
C GLU A 126 -10.91 3.34 -2.66
N PHE A 127 -10.97 2.73 -1.50
CA PHE A 127 -12.19 2.44 -0.76
C PHE A 127 -11.92 2.75 0.70
N GLU A 128 -12.78 3.53 1.34
CA GLU A 128 -12.75 3.88 2.75
C GLU A 128 -14.05 3.43 3.43
N VAL A 129 -13.95 2.98 4.68
CA VAL A 129 -15.12 2.61 5.48
C VAL A 129 -14.88 2.89 6.97
N ASN A 130 -15.88 3.47 7.63
CA ASN A 130 -15.83 3.68 9.08
C ASN A 130 -16.64 2.63 9.86
N ALA A 131 -16.61 2.71 11.19
CA ALA A 131 -17.33 1.78 12.07
C ALA A 131 -18.88 1.81 11.96
N LEU A 132 -19.46 2.77 11.23
CA LEU A 132 -20.89 2.79 10.88
C LEU A 132 -21.19 2.05 9.57
N ASN A 133 -20.18 1.48 8.90
CA ASN A 133 -20.25 0.98 7.53
C ASN A 133 -20.64 2.08 6.51
N THR A 134 -20.32 3.34 6.83
CA THR A 134 -20.38 4.43 5.85
C THR A 134 -19.19 4.25 4.93
N VAL A 135 -19.43 4.30 3.62
CA VAL A 135 -18.43 4.02 2.59
C VAL A 135 -18.17 5.27 1.76
N TRP A 136 -16.92 5.44 1.34
CA TRP A 136 -16.50 6.34 0.28
C TRP A 136 -15.56 5.56 -0.63
N ASP A 137 -15.77 5.62 -1.94
CA ASP A 137 -14.88 4.98 -2.89
C ASP A 137 -14.56 5.91 -4.04
N LEU A 138 -13.34 5.78 -4.54
CA LEU A 138 -12.75 6.70 -5.48
C LEU A 138 -12.01 5.96 -6.58
N PHE A 139 -11.97 6.60 -7.74
CA PHE A 139 -11.11 6.21 -8.84
C PHE A 139 -10.12 7.32 -9.18
N LEU A 140 -8.83 6.98 -9.15
CA LEU A 140 -7.74 7.92 -9.35
C LEU A 140 -7.00 7.58 -10.64
N THR A 141 -7.07 8.50 -11.60
CA THR A 141 -6.40 8.31 -12.89
C THR A 141 -4.87 8.33 -12.77
N LYS A 142 -4.32 9.11 -11.83
CA LYS A 142 -2.88 9.25 -11.56
C LYS A 142 -2.60 9.44 -10.05
N PRO A 143 -1.34 9.26 -9.60
CA PRO A 143 -0.92 9.66 -8.25
C PRO A 143 -1.08 11.17 -8.00
N TYR A 144 -1.34 11.59 -6.75
CA TYR A 144 -1.49 13.03 -6.40
C TYR A 144 -0.27 13.89 -6.67
N ARG A 145 0.93 13.29 -6.75
CA ARG A 145 2.16 13.97 -7.16
C ARG A 145 2.15 14.44 -8.62
N GLU A 146 1.24 13.90 -9.44
CA GLU A 146 0.99 14.33 -10.80
C GLU A 146 -0.25 15.23 -10.89
N THR A 147 -0.47 15.87 -12.04
CA THR A 147 -1.71 16.60 -12.31
C THR A 147 -2.87 15.61 -12.45
N ASN A 148 -3.40 15.17 -11.31
CA ASN A 148 -4.44 14.16 -11.21
C ASN A 148 -5.84 14.74 -11.44
N LYS A 149 -6.74 13.90 -11.96
CA LYS A 149 -8.19 14.08 -11.86
C LYS A 149 -8.71 12.96 -10.97
N VAL A 150 -9.21 13.34 -9.80
CA VAL A 150 -9.98 12.45 -8.91
C VAL A 150 -11.39 12.37 -9.48
N LEU A 151 -11.90 11.16 -9.67
CA LEU A 151 -13.31 10.93 -9.96
C LEU A 151 -13.96 10.52 -8.64
N ASP A 152 -14.41 11.52 -7.88
CA ASP A 152 -14.99 11.40 -6.54
C ASP A 152 -16.49 11.05 -6.54
N GLY A 153 -17.11 10.97 -7.72
CA GLY A 153 -18.49 10.47 -7.91
C GLY A 153 -18.56 9.11 -8.60
N TRP A 154 -17.47 8.33 -8.58
CA TRP A 154 -17.46 6.96 -9.08
C TRP A 154 -17.77 6.00 -7.94
N ASP A 155 -18.69 5.06 -8.17
CA ASP A 155 -19.07 4.03 -7.19
C ASP A 155 -18.57 2.64 -7.62
N ILE A 156 -18.11 1.82 -6.67
CA ILE A 156 -17.87 0.37 -6.85
C ILE A 156 -19.23 -0.33 -7.01
N ASN A 157 -19.71 -0.42 -8.25
CA ASN A 157 -20.97 -1.07 -8.57
C ASN A 157 -21.03 -2.52 -8.09
N GLY A 158 -22.00 -2.82 -7.21
CA GLY A 158 -22.23 -4.17 -6.66
C GLY A 158 -21.38 -4.52 -5.43
N LEU A 159 -20.65 -3.56 -4.88
CA LEU A 159 -19.96 -3.65 -3.60
C LEU A 159 -20.89 -4.20 -2.51
N LYS A 160 -20.34 -5.06 -1.66
CA LYS A 160 -20.95 -5.47 -0.40
C LYS A 160 -19.97 -5.20 0.73
N SER A 161 -20.43 -4.62 1.82
CA SER A 161 -19.65 -4.45 3.04
C SER A 161 -20.52 -4.60 4.28
N ALA A 162 -19.93 -5.11 5.35
CA ALA A 162 -20.55 -5.19 6.66
C ALA A 162 -19.52 -4.94 7.76
N VAL A 163 -19.96 -4.28 8.82
CA VAL A 163 -19.15 -4.02 10.02
C VAL A 163 -19.72 -4.80 11.19
N TYR A 164 -18.83 -5.43 11.96
CA TYR A 164 -19.15 -6.01 13.26
C TYR A 164 -18.38 -5.28 14.36
N VAL A 165 -19.08 -4.95 15.44
CA VAL A 165 -18.51 -4.29 16.63
C VAL A 165 -18.55 -5.28 17.79
N ASN A 166 -17.39 -5.59 18.36
CA ASN A 166 -17.27 -6.32 19.62
C ASN A 166 -17.10 -5.30 20.76
N GLY A 167 -18.24 -4.76 21.19
CA GLY A 167 -18.31 -3.60 22.07
C GLY A 167 -19.60 -2.80 21.84
N THR A 168 -19.56 -1.50 22.12
CA THR A 168 -20.68 -0.58 21.96
C THR A 168 -20.25 0.68 21.20
N LEU A 169 -20.65 0.79 19.93
CA LEU A 169 -20.34 1.94 19.10
C LEU A 169 -20.82 3.27 19.73
N ASN A 170 -19.93 4.27 19.77
CA ASN A 170 -20.15 5.61 20.31
C ASN A 170 -20.51 5.65 21.81
N ASN A 171 -20.07 4.66 22.60
CA ASN A 171 -20.26 4.65 24.04
C ASN A 171 -18.93 4.92 24.77
N PRO A 172 -18.73 6.11 25.38
CA PRO A 172 -17.51 6.39 26.11
C PRO A 172 -17.50 5.83 27.55
N SER A 173 -18.54 5.12 27.97
CA SER A 173 -18.66 4.60 29.34
C SER A 173 -18.13 3.17 29.51
N ASP A 174 -17.85 2.48 28.41
CA ASP A 174 -17.24 1.15 28.38
C ASP A 174 -15.91 1.16 27.61
N ILE A 175 -15.29 -0.01 27.56
CA ILE A 175 -14.06 -0.28 26.82
C ILE A 175 -14.38 -1.43 25.87
N ASP A 176 -14.21 -1.16 24.58
CA ASP A 176 -14.45 -2.11 23.51
C ASP A 176 -13.23 -3.01 23.30
N THR A 177 -13.36 -4.03 22.44
CA THR A 177 -12.23 -4.90 22.08
C THR A 177 -11.76 -4.64 20.65
N PHE A 178 -12.66 -4.75 19.68
CA PHE A 178 -12.34 -4.56 18.27
C PHE A 178 -13.60 -4.25 17.46
N TRP A 179 -13.40 -3.68 16.29
CA TRP A 179 -14.35 -3.77 15.19
C TRP A 179 -13.69 -4.48 14.01
N SER A 180 -14.51 -5.10 13.18
CA SER A 180 -14.08 -5.75 11.95
C SER A 180 -14.96 -5.31 10.81
N VAL A 181 -14.37 -5.33 9.62
CA VAL A 181 -15.07 -5.06 8.38
C VAL A 181 -14.82 -6.19 7.39
N GLU A 182 -15.89 -6.63 6.76
CA GLU A 182 -15.88 -7.66 5.74
C GLU A 182 -16.42 -7.07 4.44
N ILE A 183 -15.70 -7.27 3.34
CA ILE A 183 -15.93 -6.57 2.08
C ILE A 183 -15.84 -7.57 0.94
N ALA A 184 -16.76 -7.46 -0.02
CA ALA A 184 -16.72 -8.14 -1.30
C ALA A 184 -16.75 -7.12 -2.43
N ILE A 185 -15.62 -6.98 -3.13
CA ILE A 185 -15.49 -6.12 -4.31
C ILE A 185 -15.73 -6.96 -5.56
N PRO A 186 -16.77 -6.68 -6.37
CA PRO A 186 -17.01 -7.43 -7.59
C PRO A 186 -15.87 -7.24 -8.58
N TRP A 187 -15.44 -8.33 -9.21
CA TRP A 187 -14.48 -8.22 -10.32
C TRP A 187 -15.01 -7.35 -11.45
N ALA A 188 -16.33 -7.26 -11.62
CA ALA A 188 -16.98 -6.42 -12.62
C ALA A 188 -16.63 -4.93 -12.49
N ALA A 189 -16.59 -4.39 -11.27
CA ALA A 189 -16.27 -2.98 -11.02
C ALA A 189 -14.80 -2.68 -11.37
N MET A 190 -13.89 -3.63 -11.13
CA MET A 190 -12.46 -3.47 -11.41
C MET A 190 -12.12 -3.54 -12.92
N ARG A 191 -13.06 -4.00 -13.75
CA ARG A 191 -12.90 -4.05 -15.22
C ARG A 191 -13.24 -2.74 -15.93
N GLU A 192 -13.83 -1.77 -15.22
CA GLU A 192 -14.27 -0.52 -15.85
C GLU A 192 -13.09 0.32 -16.36
N ALA A 193 -11.96 0.31 -15.63
CA ALA A 193 -10.76 1.05 -16.01
C ALA A 193 -9.67 0.19 -16.66
N HIS A 194 -9.61 -1.09 -16.30
CA HIS A 194 -8.63 -2.02 -16.86
C HIS A 194 -9.31 -2.94 -17.86
N LYS A 195 -8.83 -2.95 -19.12
CA LYS A 195 -9.31 -3.85 -20.20
C LYS A 195 -8.93 -5.33 -19.96
N GLN A 196 -8.90 -5.78 -18.70
CA GLN A 196 -8.63 -7.15 -18.31
C GLN A 196 -9.96 -7.87 -18.10
N ASN A 197 -10.38 -8.67 -19.09
CA ASN A 197 -11.66 -9.38 -19.01
C ASN A 197 -11.68 -10.57 -18.04
N ASN A 198 -10.54 -10.95 -17.46
CA ASN A 198 -10.40 -12.18 -16.69
C ASN A 198 -9.91 -11.89 -15.27
N ILE A 199 -10.39 -12.69 -14.32
CA ILE A 199 -9.89 -12.77 -12.94
C ILE A 199 -8.36 -12.97 -12.98
N PRO A 200 -7.58 -12.29 -12.11
CA PRO A 200 -6.12 -12.32 -12.15
C PRO A 200 -5.49 -13.63 -11.63
N THR A 201 -6.10 -14.79 -11.89
CA THR A 201 -5.57 -16.10 -11.46
C THR A 201 -4.15 -16.33 -11.96
N ASN A 202 -3.27 -16.74 -11.05
CA ASN A 202 -1.82 -16.88 -11.21
C ASN A 202 -1.11 -15.59 -11.65
N LYS A 203 -1.69 -14.43 -11.31
CA LYS A 203 -1.09 -13.09 -11.42
C LYS A 203 -1.09 -12.42 -10.06
N PHE A 204 -0.52 -11.22 -9.99
CA PHE A 204 -0.53 -10.41 -8.78
C PHE A 204 -0.97 -8.97 -9.07
N TRP A 205 -1.56 -8.33 -8.06
CA TRP A 205 -1.90 -6.92 -8.04
C TRP A 205 -1.06 -6.17 -7.02
N ARG A 206 -1.01 -4.85 -7.16
CA ARG A 206 -0.51 -3.95 -6.12
C ARG A 206 -1.68 -3.63 -5.20
N VAL A 207 -1.54 -3.96 -3.92
CA VAL A 207 -2.60 -3.78 -2.92
C VAL A 207 -2.00 -3.21 -1.66
N ASN A 208 -2.66 -2.24 -1.04
CA ASN A 208 -2.31 -1.81 0.30
C ASN A 208 -3.55 -1.48 1.10
N PHE A 209 -3.32 -1.27 2.39
CA PHE A 209 -4.34 -0.94 3.35
C PHE A 209 -3.85 0.20 4.24
N SER A 210 -4.77 1.02 4.70
CA SER A 210 -4.54 2.02 5.75
C SER A 210 -5.60 1.88 6.83
N ARG A 211 -5.24 2.29 8.03
CA ARG A 211 -6.16 2.66 9.10
C ARG A 211 -5.81 4.08 9.47
N VAL A 212 -6.74 5.01 9.26
CA VAL A 212 -6.64 6.34 9.87
C VAL A 212 -7.09 6.21 11.31
N GLN A 213 -6.22 6.62 12.23
CA GLN A 213 -6.48 6.61 13.66
C GLN A 213 -6.33 8.00 14.23
N TRP A 214 -7.34 8.46 14.95
CA TRP A 214 -7.28 9.69 15.72
C TRP A 214 -7.23 9.39 17.21
N ASP A 215 -6.41 10.15 17.92
CA ASP A 215 -6.63 10.37 19.34
C ASP A 215 -7.95 11.13 19.53
N PHE A 216 -8.67 10.86 20.62
CA PHE A 216 -9.94 11.50 20.92
C PHE A 216 -9.92 12.32 22.22
N ASP A 217 -10.87 13.25 22.32
CA ASP A 217 -11.31 13.90 23.54
C ASP A 217 -12.81 13.62 23.74
N LEU A 218 -13.30 13.75 24.98
CA LEU A 218 -14.72 13.68 25.29
C LEU A 218 -15.27 15.06 25.63
N THR A 219 -16.18 15.56 24.81
CA THR A 219 -16.92 16.80 25.07
C THR A 219 -18.38 16.47 25.35
N ASN A 220 -18.84 16.69 26.58
CA ASN A 220 -20.21 16.37 27.01
C ASN A 220 -20.61 14.91 26.74
N GLY A 221 -19.70 13.96 26.96
CA GLY A 221 -19.94 12.53 26.74
C GLY A 221 -19.99 12.12 25.27
N ARG A 222 -19.44 12.93 24.35
CA ARG A 222 -19.32 12.62 22.92
C ARG A 222 -17.86 12.66 22.49
N TYR A 223 -17.47 11.69 21.67
CA TYR A 223 -16.18 11.68 21.02
C TYR A 223 -16.00 12.87 20.08
N ASP A 224 -14.84 13.52 20.17
CA ASP A 224 -14.32 14.49 19.21
C ASP A 224 -12.84 14.18 18.98
N LYS A 225 -12.28 14.60 17.84
CA LYS A 225 -10.85 14.47 17.59
C LYS A 225 -10.07 15.30 18.60
N LYS A 226 -8.99 14.73 19.12
CA LYS A 226 -8.19 15.36 20.17
C LYS A 226 -7.58 16.67 19.71
N LYS A 227 -7.59 17.66 20.60
CA LYS A 227 -6.98 18.98 20.36
C LYS A 227 -5.76 19.19 21.24
N ASP A 228 -4.81 19.99 20.76
CA ASP A 228 -3.71 20.50 21.57
C ASP A 228 -4.18 21.62 22.52
N ALA A 229 -3.27 22.12 23.35
CA ALA A 229 -3.54 23.20 24.31
C ALA A 229 -3.98 24.52 23.65
N TYR A 230 -3.80 24.67 22.33
CA TYR A 230 -4.18 25.85 21.55
C TYR A 230 -5.48 25.63 20.77
N GLY A 231 -6.14 24.48 20.92
CA GLY A 231 -7.39 24.14 20.25
C GLY A 231 -7.22 23.63 18.82
N LYS A 232 -6.00 23.32 18.37
CA LYS A 232 -5.75 22.72 17.05
C LYS A 232 -5.88 21.20 17.16
N TYR A 233 -6.55 20.57 16.19
CA TYR A 233 -6.58 19.11 16.11
C TYR A 233 -5.16 18.54 16.02
N LEU A 234 -4.87 17.52 16.83
CA LEU A 234 -3.68 16.69 16.68
C LEU A 234 -3.74 15.97 15.33
N PRO A 235 -2.61 15.65 14.69
CA PRO A 235 -2.61 14.89 13.44
C PRO A 235 -3.11 13.46 13.67
N GLU A 236 -3.69 12.88 12.63
CA GLU A 236 -3.99 11.47 12.55
C GLU A 236 -2.72 10.61 12.50
N TYR A 237 -2.85 9.36 12.91
CA TYR A 237 -1.91 8.31 12.58
C TYR A 237 -2.41 7.58 11.32
N ASN A 238 -1.48 7.23 10.44
CA ASN A 238 -1.73 6.38 9.29
C ASN A 238 -0.98 5.07 9.52
N TRP A 239 -1.71 4.01 9.82
CA TRP A 239 -1.13 2.68 10.00
C TRP A 239 -1.42 1.83 8.79
N VAL A 240 -0.39 1.21 8.22
CA VAL A 240 -0.45 0.60 6.90
C VAL A 240 0.12 -0.79 6.91
N TRP A 241 -0.32 -1.64 5.98
CA TRP A 241 0.29 -2.96 5.80
C TRP A 241 1.70 -2.86 5.23
N SER A 242 1.87 -2.32 4.02
CA SER A 242 3.18 -2.08 3.40
C SER A 242 3.61 -0.62 3.59
N PRO A 243 4.82 -0.33 4.10
CA PRO A 243 5.26 1.03 4.37
C PRO A 243 5.43 1.86 3.10
N GLN A 244 5.21 3.17 3.22
CA GLN A 244 5.39 4.13 2.12
C GLN A 244 6.64 5.00 2.31
N TRP A 245 7.23 5.00 3.52
CA TRP A 245 8.39 5.81 3.91
C TRP A 245 8.20 7.33 3.73
N LYS A 246 6.94 7.75 3.64
CA LYS A 246 6.43 9.13 3.69
C LYS A 246 4.93 9.08 3.99
N ILE A 247 4.39 10.14 4.58
CA ILE A 247 2.95 10.27 4.84
C ILE A 247 2.20 10.51 3.52
N SER A 248 2.00 9.45 2.74
CA SER A 248 1.27 9.48 1.46
C SER A 248 0.96 8.05 1.01
N MET A 249 -0.32 7.67 1.05
CA MET A 249 -0.78 6.37 0.53
C MET A 249 -0.84 6.32 -1.00
N HIS A 250 -0.88 7.46 -1.69
CA HIS A 250 -1.00 7.54 -3.15
C HIS A 250 0.34 7.33 -3.87
N GLU A 251 1.05 6.28 -3.48
CA GLU A 251 2.30 5.79 -4.06
C GLU A 251 2.18 4.31 -4.43
N PRO A 252 1.39 3.97 -5.47
CA PRO A 252 1.11 2.58 -5.80
C PRO A 252 2.35 1.70 -6.02
N GLU A 253 3.45 2.31 -6.45
CA GLU A 253 4.73 1.63 -6.62
C GLU A 253 5.39 1.13 -5.32
N LEU A 254 4.83 1.48 -4.14
CA LEU A 254 5.31 1.06 -2.81
C LEU A 254 4.32 0.17 -2.04
N TRP A 255 3.10 -0.02 -2.56
CA TRP A 255 2.09 -0.95 -2.03
C TRP A 255 2.57 -2.41 -1.96
N GLY A 256 1.85 -3.28 -1.26
CA GLY A 256 2.17 -4.71 -1.22
C GLY A 256 1.84 -5.42 -2.54
N TYR A 257 2.23 -6.67 -2.66
CA TYR A 257 1.87 -7.56 -3.76
C TYR A 257 0.89 -8.63 -3.28
N VAL A 258 -0.28 -8.74 -3.93
CA VAL A 258 -1.23 -9.82 -3.66
C VAL A 258 -1.26 -10.75 -4.86
N TYR A 259 -0.80 -11.98 -4.69
CA TYR A 259 -0.83 -13.03 -5.69
C TYR A 259 -2.12 -13.85 -5.58
N PHE A 260 -2.83 -14.02 -6.69
CA PHE A 260 -4.09 -14.75 -6.75
C PHE A 260 -3.84 -16.20 -7.16
N SER A 261 -3.73 -17.08 -6.17
CA SER A 261 -3.44 -18.50 -6.39
C SER A 261 -4.60 -19.22 -7.09
N ASP A 262 -4.31 -20.10 -8.06
CA ASP A 262 -5.30 -21.04 -8.60
C ASP A 262 -5.71 -22.16 -7.63
N LYS A 263 -5.04 -22.27 -6.48
CA LYS A 263 -5.32 -23.25 -5.44
C LYS A 263 -6.49 -22.82 -4.57
N ILE A 264 -7.24 -23.82 -4.09
CA ILE A 264 -8.34 -23.61 -3.15
C ILE A 264 -7.75 -23.41 -1.74
N ILE A 265 -8.36 -22.51 -0.95
CA ILE A 265 -7.97 -22.24 0.43
C ILE A 265 -7.81 -23.52 1.27
N GLY A 266 -6.71 -23.58 2.04
CA GLY A 266 -6.27 -24.75 2.80
C GLY A 266 -5.27 -25.64 2.06
N GLN A 267 -5.06 -25.44 0.75
CA GLN A 267 -3.91 -25.97 0.04
C GLN A 267 -2.68 -25.09 0.25
N LYS A 268 -1.48 -25.65 0.02
CA LYS A 268 -0.23 -24.88 0.06
C LYS A 268 0.10 -24.33 -1.31
N ASP A 269 0.49 -23.07 -1.35
CA ASP A 269 1.11 -22.43 -2.51
C ASP A 269 2.28 -21.55 -2.05
N SER A 270 3.07 -21.09 -3.01
CA SER A 270 4.20 -20.18 -2.79
C SER A 270 4.28 -19.17 -3.91
N PHE A 271 4.59 -17.92 -3.56
CA PHE A 271 4.78 -16.85 -4.51
C PHE A 271 6.17 -16.25 -4.33
N GLU A 272 6.95 -16.20 -5.41
CA GLU A 272 8.20 -15.45 -5.49
C GLU A 272 7.99 -14.27 -6.44
N LEU A 273 8.32 -13.06 -5.95
CA LEU A 273 8.18 -11.86 -6.74
C LEU A 273 9.11 -11.89 -7.96
N PRO A 274 8.62 -11.63 -9.19
CA PRO A 274 9.48 -11.57 -10.36
C PRO A 274 10.57 -10.49 -10.21
N LYS A 275 11.80 -10.83 -10.60
CA LYS A 275 12.96 -9.90 -10.55
C LYS A 275 12.78 -8.63 -11.38
N ASP A 276 11.85 -8.65 -12.33
CA ASP A 276 11.44 -7.48 -13.12
C ASP A 276 10.84 -6.37 -12.26
N GLU A 277 10.22 -6.71 -11.13
CA GLU A 277 9.68 -5.72 -10.19
C GLU A 277 10.78 -4.89 -9.53
N SER A 278 11.96 -5.47 -9.29
CA SER A 278 13.12 -4.69 -8.87
C SER A 278 13.60 -3.70 -9.95
N ILE A 279 13.44 -4.03 -11.24
CA ILE A 279 13.73 -3.11 -12.35
C ILE A 279 12.71 -1.95 -12.33
N LYS A 280 11.41 -2.25 -12.15
CA LYS A 280 10.38 -1.20 -12.02
C LYS A 280 10.69 -0.26 -10.86
N ARG A 281 11.03 -0.78 -9.68
CA ARG A 281 11.43 0.05 -8.52
C ARG A 281 12.60 1.00 -8.86
N TYR A 282 13.63 0.48 -9.54
CA TYR A 282 14.75 1.32 -9.99
C TYR A 282 14.31 2.38 -11.02
N LEU A 283 13.40 2.05 -11.92
CA LEU A 283 12.81 3.02 -12.86
C LEU A 283 12.03 4.11 -12.11
N TYR A 284 11.27 3.77 -11.07
CA TYR A 284 10.62 4.74 -10.19
C TYR A 284 11.62 5.64 -9.46
N ASP A 285 12.75 5.10 -8.97
CA ASP A 285 13.81 5.93 -8.36
C ASP A 285 14.35 6.98 -9.35
N LEU A 286 14.56 6.60 -10.61
CA LEU A 286 14.96 7.53 -11.67
C LEU A 286 13.88 8.56 -12.01
N TYR A 287 12.63 8.14 -12.03
CA TYR A 287 11.49 9.04 -12.21
C TYR A 287 11.40 10.05 -11.05
N HIS A 288 11.51 9.63 -9.79
CA HIS A 288 11.53 10.52 -8.63
C HIS A 288 12.73 11.45 -8.65
N PHE A 289 13.90 10.96 -9.09
CA PHE A 289 15.09 11.77 -9.32
C PHE A 289 14.83 12.86 -10.37
N SER A 290 14.10 12.55 -11.44
CA SER A 290 13.73 13.51 -12.49
C SER A 290 12.92 14.70 -11.98
N LYS A 291 12.03 14.48 -10.98
CA LYS A 291 11.18 15.54 -10.43
C LYS A 291 11.97 16.62 -9.67
N LYS A 292 13.21 16.32 -9.27
CA LYS A 292 14.08 17.21 -8.50
C LYS A 292 15.32 17.69 -9.26
N ASN A 293 15.52 17.23 -10.50
CA ASN A 293 16.77 17.45 -11.25
C ASN A 293 16.53 17.76 -12.72
N SER A 294 17.52 18.38 -13.37
CA SER A 294 17.46 18.65 -14.81
C SER A 294 17.60 17.36 -15.64
N SER A 295 17.10 17.41 -16.88
CA SER A 295 17.21 16.30 -17.83
C SER A 295 18.66 15.87 -18.07
N GLN A 296 19.62 16.81 -18.06
CA GLN A 296 21.04 16.47 -18.21
C GLN A 296 21.58 15.61 -17.06
N LYS A 297 21.14 15.90 -15.81
CA LYS A 297 21.49 15.08 -14.64
C LYS A 297 20.84 13.70 -14.74
N LEU A 298 19.58 13.63 -15.15
CA LEU A 298 18.87 12.36 -15.36
C LEU A 298 19.53 11.48 -16.43
N ILE A 299 19.96 12.06 -17.56
CA ILE A 299 20.73 11.36 -18.60
C ILE A 299 22.05 10.82 -18.04
N THR A 300 22.70 11.57 -17.16
CA THR A 300 23.93 11.12 -16.51
C THR A 300 23.65 9.97 -15.55
N GLU A 301 22.57 10.05 -14.78
CA GLU A 301 22.18 9.03 -13.80
C GLU A 301 21.78 7.71 -14.47
N THR A 302 20.97 7.76 -15.53
CA THR A 302 20.58 6.58 -16.31
C THR A 302 21.78 5.84 -16.92
N LYS A 303 22.82 6.56 -17.37
CA LYS A 303 24.06 5.96 -17.89
C LYS A 303 24.88 5.22 -16.85
N LYS A 304 24.80 5.58 -15.56
CA LYS A 304 25.48 4.84 -14.48
C LYS A 304 24.91 3.42 -14.35
N GLY A 305 23.60 3.29 -14.56
CA GLY A 305 22.85 2.05 -14.36
C GLY A 305 22.93 1.55 -12.92
N THR A 306 22.43 0.34 -12.69
CA THR A 306 22.51 -0.35 -11.39
C THR A 306 22.81 -1.84 -11.60
N THR A 307 22.95 -2.59 -10.52
CA THR A 307 23.06 -4.05 -10.54
C THR A 307 21.88 -4.64 -9.77
N ILE A 308 21.10 -5.49 -10.42
CA ILE A 308 19.94 -6.18 -9.83
C ILE A 308 20.14 -7.68 -10.02
N ALA A 309 20.09 -8.46 -8.95
CA ALA A 309 20.32 -9.91 -8.96
C ALA A 309 21.54 -10.33 -9.81
N ASN A 310 22.68 -9.66 -9.61
CA ASN A 310 23.94 -9.86 -10.33
C ASN A 310 23.90 -9.59 -11.85
N LYS A 311 22.86 -8.92 -12.36
CA LYS A 311 22.76 -8.44 -13.74
C LYS A 311 22.92 -6.93 -13.77
N LYS A 312 23.77 -6.44 -14.68
CA LYS A 312 23.90 -5.01 -14.93
C LYS A 312 22.67 -4.51 -15.68
N ILE A 313 22.02 -3.50 -15.12
CA ILE A 313 20.85 -2.83 -15.70
C ILE A 313 21.28 -1.45 -16.15
N ILE A 314 21.17 -1.16 -17.44
CA ILE A 314 21.50 0.15 -18.03
C ILE A 314 20.26 0.66 -18.76
N PRO A 315 19.50 1.59 -18.13
CA PRO A 315 18.35 2.20 -18.77
C PRO A 315 18.74 3.10 -19.94
N LYS A 316 17.84 3.18 -20.91
CA LYS A 316 17.92 4.13 -22.02
C LYS A 316 16.93 5.27 -21.76
N PHE A 317 17.44 6.50 -21.71
CA PHE A 317 16.62 7.71 -21.69
C PHE A 317 16.22 8.07 -23.14
N ASN A 318 14.92 8.17 -23.40
CA ASN A 318 14.37 8.59 -24.69
C ASN A 318 13.61 9.89 -24.50
N THR A 319 13.77 10.85 -25.41
CA THR A 319 13.10 12.15 -25.33
C THR A 319 12.76 12.70 -26.71
N ASN A 320 11.71 13.49 -26.76
CA ASN A 320 11.32 14.34 -27.88
C ASN A 320 10.78 15.68 -27.33
N PRO A 321 10.40 16.65 -28.19
CA PRO A 321 9.90 17.95 -27.73
C PRO A 321 8.64 17.93 -26.84
N HIS A 322 7.88 16.82 -26.82
CA HIS A 322 6.61 16.69 -26.10
C HIS A 322 6.70 15.82 -24.85
N PHE A 323 7.55 14.79 -24.85
CA PHE A 323 7.69 13.89 -23.71
C PHE A 323 9.05 13.19 -23.60
N TRP A 324 9.29 12.57 -22.45
CA TRP A 324 10.38 11.63 -22.23
C TRP A 324 9.89 10.31 -21.60
N ASN A 325 10.69 9.26 -21.77
CA ASN A 325 10.54 7.99 -21.07
C ASN A 325 11.92 7.36 -20.79
N ILE A 326 11.95 6.40 -19.88
CA ILE A 326 13.13 5.59 -19.59
C ILE A 326 12.75 4.13 -19.83
N SER A 327 13.55 3.41 -20.62
CA SER A 327 13.27 2.02 -20.98
C SER A 327 14.43 1.08 -20.64
N VAL A 328 14.12 -0.14 -20.20
CA VAL A 328 15.07 -1.23 -19.95
C VAL A 328 14.54 -2.51 -20.61
N VAL A 329 15.40 -3.22 -21.35
CA VAL A 329 15.12 -4.61 -21.73
C VAL A 329 15.51 -5.49 -20.54
N SER A 330 14.54 -6.17 -19.93
CA SER A 330 14.81 -7.02 -18.78
C SER A 330 15.73 -8.18 -19.17
N PRO A 331 16.83 -8.43 -18.45
CA PRO A 331 17.64 -9.63 -18.64
C PRO A 331 17.01 -10.89 -18.05
N PHE A 332 15.86 -10.79 -17.37
CA PHE A 332 15.18 -11.92 -16.74
C PHE A 332 14.04 -12.44 -17.63
N SER A 333 13.15 -11.57 -18.10
CA SER A 333 12.03 -11.93 -18.99
C SER A 333 12.32 -11.68 -20.47
N GLY A 334 13.24 -10.78 -20.80
CA GLY A 334 13.47 -10.30 -22.16
C GLY A 334 12.43 -9.27 -22.63
N GLU A 335 11.46 -8.89 -21.80
CA GLU A 335 10.47 -7.85 -22.09
C GLU A 335 11.07 -6.45 -21.94
N THR A 336 10.46 -5.45 -22.59
CA THR A 336 10.89 -4.05 -22.41
C THR A 336 9.99 -3.34 -21.42
N ILE A 337 10.56 -2.92 -20.29
CA ILE A 337 9.87 -2.14 -19.27
C ILE A 337 10.14 -0.66 -19.52
N VAL A 338 9.10 0.15 -19.60
CA VAL A 338 9.15 1.58 -19.91
C VAL A 338 8.46 2.35 -18.79
N ILE A 339 9.11 3.38 -18.23
CA ILE A 339 8.48 4.37 -17.35
C ILE A 339 8.38 5.71 -18.07
N PHE A 340 7.20 6.33 -18.02
CA PHE A 340 6.92 7.62 -18.66
C PHE A 340 7.13 8.79 -17.70
N GLN A 341 7.11 10.01 -18.23
CA GLN A 341 7.36 11.24 -17.48
C GLN A 341 6.36 11.56 -16.35
N ASP A 342 5.19 10.94 -16.39
CA ASP A 342 4.14 10.98 -15.37
C ASP A 342 4.19 9.76 -14.43
N GLY A 343 5.20 8.90 -14.56
CA GLY A 343 5.42 7.75 -13.68
C GLY A 343 4.68 6.48 -14.10
N LYS A 344 3.87 6.51 -15.17
CA LYS A 344 3.20 5.31 -15.66
C LYS A 344 4.22 4.29 -16.14
N VAL A 345 4.01 3.01 -15.82
CA VAL A 345 4.85 1.90 -16.31
C VAL A 345 4.13 1.07 -17.37
N GLU A 346 4.80 0.74 -18.45
CA GLU A 346 4.30 -0.21 -19.45
C GLU A 346 5.32 -1.31 -19.72
N VAL A 347 4.83 -2.53 -19.91
CA VAL A 347 5.64 -3.70 -20.26
C VAL A 347 5.30 -4.12 -21.69
N LEU A 348 6.26 -3.96 -22.59
CA LEU A 348 6.13 -4.30 -24.00
C LEU A 348 6.62 -5.73 -24.22
N LYS A 349 5.67 -6.60 -24.61
CA LYS A 349 5.95 -7.97 -25.04
C LYS A 349 6.64 -7.96 -26.41
N LYS A 350 7.50 -8.96 -26.63
CA LYS A 350 8.17 -9.17 -27.92
C LYS A 350 7.20 -9.46 -29.05
#